data_AF-A0A0S4ITG1-F1
#
_entry.id   AF-A0A0S4ITG1-F1
#
_cell.length_a   1.000
_cell.length_b   1.000
_cell.length_c   1.000
_cell.angle_alpha   90.00
_cell.angle_beta   90.00
_cell.angle_gamma   90.00
#
_symmetry.space_group_name_H-M   'P 1'
#
loop_
_entity.id
_entity.type
_entity.pdbx_description
1 polymer ?
#
loop_
_entity_poly.entity_id
_entity_poly.type
_entity_poly.pdbx_seq_one_letter_code
_entity_poly.pdbx_strand_id
1 'polypeptide(L)'
;MGGKRAHPVHREWYWNHNDHFELWHSLDWPAVRRGRQIYTEVFAPCHQLGKLTFSHFQGFMTREEIKKLSSQYEIVDSNPDSEGNLNPRPGKPTDTLPAPYPKSACCPVRQQRC
;
A
#
# COMPACT_ATOMS: atom_id res chain seq x y z
N MET A 1 1.15 -28.69 -24.94
CA MET A 1 2.45 -28.96 -24.29
C MET A 1 2.54 -28.09 -23.04
N GLY A 2 2.28 -28.65 -21.85
CA GLY A 2 2.35 -27.92 -20.58
C GLY A 2 3.81 -27.72 -20.18
N GLY A 3 4.38 -26.55 -20.47
CA GLY A 3 5.75 -26.21 -20.11
C GLY A 3 5.95 -26.28 -18.60
N LYS A 4 7.01 -26.97 -18.14
CA LYS A 4 7.39 -26.99 -16.73
C LYS A 4 7.65 -25.55 -16.28
N ARG A 5 6.88 -25.04 -15.33
CA ARG A 5 7.11 -23.72 -14.73
C ARG A 5 8.43 -23.80 -13.95
N ALA A 6 9.31 -22.83 -14.17
CA ALA A 6 10.52 -22.73 -13.37
C ALA A 6 10.14 -22.46 -11.91
N HIS A 7 10.62 -23.31 -11.01
CA HIS A 7 10.54 -23.02 -9.59
C HIS A 7 11.53 -21.90 -9.25
N PRO A 8 11.18 -21.00 -8.32
CA PRO A 8 12.10 -19.96 -7.88
C PRO A 8 13.33 -20.58 -7.21
N VAL A 9 14.49 -19.97 -7.42
CA VAL A 9 15.73 -20.36 -6.72
C VAL A 9 15.58 -19.99 -5.24
N HIS A 10 15.93 -20.93 -4.36
CA HIS A 10 15.99 -20.65 -2.93
C HIS A 10 17.06 -19.58 -2.65
N ARG A 11 16.66 -18.47 -2.04
CA ARG A 11 17.56 -17.39 -1.63
C ARG A 11 17.54 -17.28 -0.13
N GLU A 12 18.69 -17.06 0.48
CA GLU A 12 18.80 -16.78 1.92
C GLU A 12 18.33 -15.35 2.18
N TRP A 13 17.05 -15.19 2.53
CA TRP A 13 16.47 -13.93 2.96
C TRP A 13 16.56 -13.79 4.49
N TYR A 14 16.39 -12.59 5.03
CA TYR A 14 16.39 -12.36 6.48
C TYR A 14 15.22 -13.06 7.22
N TRP A 15 14.22 -13.57 6.50
CA TRP A 15 13.14 -14.41 7.05
C TRP A 15 13.33 -15.89 6.70
N ASN A 16 14.43 -16.25 6.05
CA ASN A 16 14.75 -17.60 5.62
C ASN A 16 15.80 -18.15 6.58
N HIS A 17 15.30 -18.78 7.63
CA HIS A 17 16.06 -19.30 8.74
C HIS A 17 15.68 -20.80 8.87
N ASN A 18 16.64 -21.62 9.31
CA ASN A 18 16.54 -23.10 9.41
C ASN A 18 16.93 -23.54 10.86
N ASP A 19 16.67 -22.69 11.83
CA ASP A 19 17.02 -22.77 13.23
C ASP A 19 15.78 -22.75 14.14
N HIS A 20 15.77 -23.67 15.11
CA HIS A 20 14.63 -24.01 15.98
C HIS A 20 14.00 -22.86 16.80
N PHE A 21 14.59 -21.66 16.81
CA PHE A 21 14.11 -20.46 17.52
C PHE A 21 13.24 -19.52 16.64
N GLU A 22 12.99 -19.93 15.39
CA GLU A 22 12.22 -19.24 14.32
C GLU A 22 10.81 -18.76 14.67
N LEU A 23 10.14 -19.34 15.67
CA LEU A 23 8.75 -19.03 16.03
C LEU A 23 8.54 -17.57 16.52
N TRP A 24 9.62 -16.86 16.84
CA TRP A 24 9.57 -15.55 17.50
C TRP A 24 10.19 -14.41 16.68
N HIS A 25 10.48 -14.63 15.40
CA HIS A 25 11.05 -13.57 14.54
C HIS A 25 10.00 -12.51 14.19
N SER A 26 10.38 -11.24 14.39
CA SER A 26 9.58 -10.09 13.98
C SER A 26 10.05 -9.54 12.63
N LEU A 27 9.24 -8.69 12.01
CA LEU A 27 9.60 -8.03 10.76
C LEU A 27 10.77 -7.06 10.99
N ASP A 28 11.71 -7.00 10.05
CA ASP A 28 12.74 -5.95 10.01
C ASP A 28 12.09 -4.59 9.68
N TRP A 29 11.71 -3.83 10.71
CA TRP A 29 11.02 -2.55 10.58
C TRP A 29 11.77 -1.52 9.69
N PRO A 30 13.12 -1.39 9.78
CA PRO A 30 13.91 -0.67 8.79
C PRO A 30 13.67 -1.09 7.33
N ALA A 31 13.62 -2.39 7.02
CA ALA A 31 13.32 -2.86 5.67
C ALA A 31 11.89 -2.52 5.24
N VAL A 32 10.92 -2.62 6.15
CA VAL A 32 9.52 -2.22 5.88
C VAL A 32 9.42 -0.75 5.50
N ARG A 33 10.12 0.14 6.22
CA ARG A 33 10.19 1.58 5.91
C ARG A 33 10.71 1.84 4.49
N ARG A 34 11.78 1.14 4.09
CA ARG A 34 12.35 1.23 2.73
C ARG A 34 11.40 0.66 1.68
N GLY A 35 10.78 -0.48 1.95
CA GLY A 35 9.81 -1.12 1.05
C GLY A 35 8.61 -0.22 0.76
N ARG A 36 8.11 0.51 1.76
CA ARG A 36 7.04 1.51 1.57
C ARG A 36 7.47 2.65 0.63
N GLN A 37 8.71 3.11 0.73
CA GLN A 37 9.24 4.14 -0.17
C GLN A 37 9.25 3.63 -1.63
N ILE A 38 9.80 2.44 -1.86
CA ILE A 38 9.80 1.79 -3.19
C ILE A 38 8.38 1.62 -3.72
N TYR A 39 7.44 1.18 -2.88
CA TYR A 39 6.04 1.08 -3.27
C TYR A 39 5.48 2.43 -3.73
N THR A 40 5.73 3.50 -2.97
CA THR A 40 5.22 4.84 -3.27
C THR A 40 5.80 5.39 -4.58
N GLU A 41 7.08 5.13 -4.84
CA GLU A 41 7.80 5.68 -6.00
C GLU A 41 7.57 4.87 -7.29
N VAL A 42 7.45 3.53 -7.19
CA VAL A 42 7.47 2.64 -8.36
C VAL A 42 6.12 1.97 -8.61
N PHE A 43 5.45 1.50 -7.55
CA PHE A 43 4.30 0.62 -7.70
C PHE A 43 2.96 1.33 -7.54
N ALA A 44 2.89 2.39 -6.72
CA ALA A 44 1.67 3.15 -6.46
C ALA A 44 0.96 3.68 -7.72
N PRO A 45 1.66 4.05 -8.81
CA PRO A 45 1.01 4.46 -10.05
C PRO A 45 0.23 3.35 -10.78
N CYS A 46 0.51 2.07 -10.51
CA CYS A 46 -0.11 0.94 -11.21
C CYS A 46 -0.87 -0.02 -10.28
N HIS A 47 -0.35 -0.25 -9.07
CA HIS A 47 -0.87 -1.20 -8.12
C HIS A 47 -1.49 -0.48 -6.94
N GLN A 48 -2.72 -0.88 -6.61
CA GLN A 48 -3.45 -0.35 -5.46
C GLN A 48 -3.32 -1.29 -4.26
N LEU A 49 -3.22 -0.71 -3.07
CA LEU A 49 -3.36 -1.42 -1.79
C LEU A 49 -4.74 -1.12 -1.20
N GLY A 50 -5.79 -1.68 -1.81
CA GLY A 50 -7.18 -1.29 -1.55
C GLY A 50 -7.75 -1.61 -0.17
N LYS A 51 -7.01 -2.30 0.71
CA LYS A 51 -7.41 -2.57 2.10
C LYS A 51 -6.52 -1.87 3.13
N LEU A 52 -5.49 -1.15 2.69
CA LEU A 52 -4.51 -0.56 3.57
C LEU A 52 -4.83 0.92 3.80
N THR A 53 -5.03 1.30 5.06
CA THR A 53 -5.14 2.70 5.50
C THR A 53 -3.82 3.23 6.02
N PHE A 54 -3.67 4.56 6.07
CA PHE A 54 -2.50 5.21 6.66
C PHE A 54 -2.28 4.83 8.13
N SER A 55 -3.35 4.49 8.86
CA SER A 55 -3.29 4.08 10.26
C SER A 55 -2.55 2.76 10.48
N HIS A 56 -2.49 1.88 9.48
CA HIS A 56 -1.73 0.63 9.58
C HIS A 56 -0.20 0.86 9.65
N PHE A 57 0.28 2.05 9.28
CA PHE A 57 1.70 2.39 9.39
C PHE A 57 2.17 2.64 10.83
N GLN A 58 1.27 2.62 11.81
CA GLN A 58 1.62 2.76 13.23
C GLN A 58 2.60 1.68 13.74
N GLY A 59 2.71 0.54 13.06
CA GLY A 59 3.69 -0.49 13.39
C GLY A 59 5.14 -0.07 13.17
N PHE A 60 5.40 0.92 12.30
CA PHE A 60 6.75 1.35 11.96
C PHE A 60 6.95 2.86 11.84
N MET A 61 5.91 3.69 11.96
CA MET A 61 5.99 5.16 11.93
C MET A 61 5.32 5.78 13.16
N THR A 62 5.75 6.99 13.52
CA THR A 62 5.11 7.75 14.60
C THR A 62 3.75 8.31 14.14
N ARG A 63 2.85 8.62 15.08
CA ARG A 63 1.54 9.21 14.75
C ARG A 63 1.68 10.55 14.03
N GLU A 64 2.70 11.33 14.37
CA GLU A 64 2.98 12.62 13.73
C GLU A 64 3.45 12.44 12.29
N GLU A 65 4.33 11.47 12.04
CA GLU A 65 4.76 11.10 10.68
C GLU A 65 3.56 10.69 9.84
N ILE A 66 2.68 9.84 10.38
CA ILE A 66 1.47 9.37 9.67
C ILE A 66 0.52 10.53 9.37
N LYS A 67 0.34 11.46 10.31
CA LYS A 67 -0.51 12.64 10.09
C LYS A 67 0.06 13.55 8.99
N LYS A 68 1.38 13.78 9.01
CA LYS A 68 2.07 14.53 7.94
C LYS A 68 1.93 13.82 6.60
N LEU A 69 2.13 12.50 6.58
CA LEU A 69 2.06 11.69 5.36
C LEU A 69 0.65 11.67 4.77
N SER A 70 -0.38 11.47 5.60
CA SER A 70 -1.78 11.51 5.14
C SER A 70 -2.21 12.88 4.63
N SER A 71 -1.75 13.98 5.26
CA SER A 71 -2.08 15.33 4.80
C SER A 71 -1.47 15.72 3.45
N GLN A 72 -0.45 14.99 2.97
CA GLN A 72 0.15 15.22 1.64
C GLN A 72 -0.71 14.69 0.50
N TYR A 73 -1.67 13.81 0.79
CA TYR A 73 -2.56 13.25 -0.23
C TYR A 73 -3.86 14.02 -0.25
N GLU A 74 -4.28 14.40 -1.46
CA GLU A 74 -5.61 14.92 -1.72
C GLU A 74 -6.56 13.75 -1.92
N ILE A 75 -7.58 13.67 -1.07
CA ILE A 75 -8.60 12.61 -1.12
C ILE A 75 -9.93 13.27 -1.42
N VAL A 76 -10.58 12.79 -2.48
CA VAL A 76 -11.95 13.17 -2.81
C VAL A 76 -12.87 12.35 -1.91
N ASP A 77 -13.67 13.02 -1.08
CA ASP A 77 -14.63 12.32 -0.24
C ASP A 77 -15.70 11.63 -1.11
N SER A 78 -16.25 10.53 -0.63
CA SER A 78 -17.40 9.89 -1.28
C SER A 78 -18.73 10.53 -0.85
N ASN A 79 -18.71 11.26 0.27
CA ASN A 79 -19.89 11.96 0.76
C ASN A 79 -19.92 13.38 0.15
N PRO A 80 -21.00 13.74 -0.56
CA PRO A 80 -21.18 15.11 -1.04
C PRO A 80 -21.33 16.08 0.13
N ASP A 81 -20.87 17.31 -0.06
CA ASP A 81 -21.17 18.41 0.85
C ASP A 81 -22.68 18.76 0.83
N SER A 82 -23.08 19.74 1.64
CA SER A 82 -24.48 20.22 1.70
C SER A 82 -25.03 20.74 0.37
N GLU A 83 -24.18 20.97 -0.63
CA GLU A 83 -24.52 21.46 -1.96
C GLU A 83 -24.43 20.36 -3.03
N GLY A 84 -24.08 19.12 -2.67
CA GLY A 84 -23.96 18.01 -3.60
C GLY A 84 -22.59 17.83 -4.25
N ASN A 85 -21.59 18.64 -3.88
CA ASN A 85 -20.26 18.65 -4.50
C ASN A 85 -19.27 17.75 -3.75
N LEU A 86 -18.40 17.06 -4.50
CA LEU A 86 -17.31 16.24 -3.96
C LEU A 86 -16.04 17.08 -3.89
N ASN A 87 -15.82 17.76 -2.76
CA ASN A 87 -14.64 18.61 -2.61
C ASN A 87 -13.40 17.78 -2.19
N PRO A 88 -12.21 18.09 -2.74
CA PRO A 88 -10.97 17.49 -2.28
C PRO A 88 -10.66 17.97 -0.85
N ARG A 89 -10.24 17.03 0.00
CA ARG A 89 -9.78 17.33 1.36
C ARG A 89 -8.41 16.73 1.63
N PRO A 90 -7.64 17.30 2.57
CA PRO A 90 -6.43 16.64 3.05
C PRO A 90 -6.79 15.26 3.63
N GLY A 91 -5.93 14.27 3.34
CA GLY A 91 -6.08 12.92 3.84
C GLY A 91 -5.99 12.86 5.37
N LYS A 92 -6.79 11.96 5.94
CA LYS A 92 -6.80 11.60 7.35
C LYS A 92 -6.15 10.23 7.54
N PRO A 93 -5.62 9.92 8.74
CA PRO A 93 -5.03 8.61 9.02
C PRO A 93 -5.96 7.42 8.78
N THR A 94 -7.28 7.63 8.90
CA THR A 94 -8.30 6.60 8.68
C THR A 94 -8.54 6.29 7.21
N ASP A 95 -8.09 7.15 6.30
CA ASP A 95 -8.36 6.98 4.88
C ASP A 95 -7.52 5.84 4.28
N THR A 96 -8.07 5.22 3.25
CA THR A 96 -7.40 4.20 2.45
C THR A 96 -6.37 4.87 1.54
N LEU A 97 -5.29 4.16 1.21
CA LEU A 97 -4.32 4.64 0.23
C LEU A 97 -5.01 4.95 -1.11
N PRO A 98 -4.62 6.05 -1.79
CA PRO A 98 -5.24 6.44 -3.05
C PRO A 98 -5.03 5.34 -4.10
N ALA A 99 -6.11 4.98 -4.78
CA ALA A 99 -6.03 4.06 -5.89
C ALA A 99 -5.50 4.82 -7.13
N PRO A 100 -4.62 4.21 -7.94
CA PRO A 100 -4.13 4.81 -9.18
C PRO A 100 -5.24 5.00 -10.22
N TYR A 101 -6.29 4.18 -10.15
CA TYR A 101 -7.38 4.21 -11.11
C TYR A 101 -8.71 4.46 -10.40
N PRO A 102 -9.58 5.32 -10.96
CA PRO A 102 -10.92 5.51 -10.45
C PRO A 102 -11.73 4.22 -10.60
N LYS A 103 -12.63 3.99 -9.64
CA LYS A 103 -13.60 2.87 -9.70
C LYS A 103 -14.70 3.25 -10.69
N SER A 104 -14.55 2.96 -11.98
CA SER A 104 -15.62 3.14 -12.96
C SER A 104 -16.66 2.02 -12.83
N ALA A 105 -17.91 2.39 -12.53
CA ALA A 105 -19.04 1.46 -12.42
C ALA A 105 -19.42 0.78 -13.76
N CYS A 106 -18.97 1.32 -14.90
CA CYS A 106 -19.40 0.88 -16.24
C CYS A 106 -18.36 0.00 -16.98
N CYS A 107 -17.07 0.09 -16.64
CA CYS A 107 -16.04 -0.68 -17.33
C CYS A 107 -14.89 -1.01 -16.37
N PRO A 108 -14.45 -2.27 -16.24
CA PRO A 108 -13.24 -2.56 -15.48
C PRO A 108 -12.09 -1.81 -16.15
N VAL A 109 -11.46 -0.88 -15.42
CA VAL A 109 -10.21 -0.26 -15.87
C VAL A 109 -9.24 -1.42 -16.08
N ARG A 110 -9.04 -1.80 -17.35
CA ARG A 110 -7.99 -2.73 -17.75
C ARG A 110 -6.74 -2.13 -17.16
N GLN A 111 -6.17 -2.74 -16.11
CA GLN A 111 -4.89 -2.33 -15.55
C GLN A 111 -3.97 -2.12 -16.74
N GLN A 112 -3.72 -0.85 -17.08
CA GLN A 112 -2.81 -0.54 -18.16
C GLN A 112 -1.50 -1.07 -17.62
N ARG A 113 -0.96 -2.06 -18.33
CA ARG A 113 0.34 -2.62 -18.00
C ARG A 113 1.29 -1.42 -17.93
N CYS A 114 1.82 -1.14 -16.74
CA CYS A 114 3.25 -1.00 -16.70
C CYS A 114 3.84 -2.38 -17.11
#